data_AF-A0A924RN21-F1
#
_entry.id   AF-A0A924RN21-F1
#
_cell.length_a   1.000
_cell.length_b   1.000
_cell.length_c   1.000
_cell.angle_alpha   90.00
_cell.angle_beta   90.00
_cell.angle_gamma   90.00
#
_symmetry.space_group_name_H-M   'P 1'
#
loop_
_entity.id
_entity.type
_entity.pdbx_description
1 polymer ?
#
loop_
_entity_poly.entity_id
_entity_poly.type
_entity_poly.pdbx_seq_one_letter_code
_entity_poly.pdbx_strand_id
1 'polypeptide(L)'
;MIQAQTPPPPPCGTAPVCTWTLNGWFNNIAPQPAGNNEVVFVAPYNSTGSLFACSVSVLGNIVVTFNPGHTLYCVNSLFVQNSNIGENARLIFENGASLVQTNPFAVNTGSIEYRRNTNLETTYDFTYFCSPVRDQMLLTIDRIVENMDAINGNLSGTGTAVTAPLGSNPYQTTFFDKYFDWINEGVPNRPTTQFTFNSMGQQTNWHWNVASTTNMNPAGKGFNIRAPKSFQEAAGPLPYLTNFIGVPNNGDVSIAVQGQPYPIANDLNNSSGSCAYPLFTDKTTNLIGNPYPSAIDADSFLMTNFDLIDYPLRFWSHNTQVSSLNPGGVNGQIFAYNNDDFALYTLLGGIATQRYFNLGPASAVVNTNRPTGKITACQGFFAHTIANGNINFDNTMRDGAGNNKSGQGGSFYRTAAPAMIGSLEKNRIWLSIEEVDPQSTILKYREILVGYMPNSQATNAYDKNFDAYKFTNAPQFNLYSLTNSNNNCYPLAIQARAQGTTFDVNDVIPLGYRCNAGTFIIRAATVDGIFGGSTPAQKFWLREKITVSGIITFNYYDLKTTPFNLNLTISMTADNTDQFAIVFS
;
A
#
# COMPACT_ATOMS: atom_id res chain seq x y z
N MET A 1 -32.94 -25.00 -1.33
CA MET A 1 -32.75 -24.49 0.04
C MET A 1 -33.19 -23.05 0.07
N ILE A 2 -34.14 -22.72 0.94
CA ILE A 2 -34.72 -21.38 1.08
C ILE A 2 -33.60 -20.46 1.58
N GLN A 3 -33.25 -19.42 0.82
CA GLN A 3 -32.40 -18.33 1.30
C GLN A 3 -33.10 -17.75 2.53
N ALA A 4 -32.53 -17.96 3.72
CA ALA A 4 -32.93 -17.22 4.89
C ALA A 4 -32.71 -15.74 4.58
N GLN A 5 -33.79 -14.95 4.53
CA GLN A 5 -33.68 -13.49 4.57
C GLN A 5 -32.89 -13.16 5.84
N THR A 6 -31.73 -12.55 5.66
CA THR A 6 -30.90 -12.07 6.76
C THR A 6 -31.69 -11.03 7.55
N PRO A 7 -31.54 -10.99 8.88
CA PRO A 7 -32.29 -10.06 9.72
C PRO A 7 -32.05 -8.62 9.28
N PRO A 8 -33.08 -7.75 9.27
CA PRO A 8 -32.92 -6.35 8.92
C PRO A 8 -31.91 -5.67 9.86
N PRO A 9 -31.18 -4.63 9.37
CA PRO A 9 -30.30 -3.82 10.20
C PRO A 9 -30.94 -3.44 11.54
N PRO A 10 -30.18 -3.38 12.65
CA PRO A 10 -30.71 -2.82 13.89
C PRO A 10 -31.18 -1.39 13.60
N PRO A 11 -32.43 -1.03 13.95
CA PRO A 11 -32.89 0.35 13.83
C PRO A 11 -32.00 1.26 14.68
N CYS A 12 -31.95 2.56 14.36
CA CYS A 12 -31.12 3.58 15.03
C CYS A 12 -31.51 3.88 16.50
N GLY A 13 -32.06 2.90 17.20
CA GLY A 13 -32.63 3.05 18.52
C GLY A 13 -33.75 4.09 18.53
N THR A 14 -34.03 4.63 19.72
CA THR A 14 -35.01 5.71 19.93
C THR A 14 -34.35 7.09 19.96
N ALA A 15 -33.13 7.22 19.43
CA ALA A 15 -32.42 8.47 19.40
C ALA A 15 -33.11 9.46 18.45
N PRO A 16 -33.19 10.76 18.78
CA PRO A 16 -33.80 11.74 17.89
C PRO A 16 -32.99 11.87 16.60
N VAL A 17 -33.67 12.20 15.50
CA VAL A 17 -33.01 12.59 14.25
C VAL A 17 -32.30 13.94 14.47
N CYS A 18 -31.00 13.99 14.21
CA CYS A 18 -30.22 15.23 14.25
C CYS A 18 -30.11 15.82 12.84
N THR A 19 -30.54 17.06 12.66
CA THR A 19 -30.56 17.70 11.33
C THR A 19 -29.59 18.87 11.29
N TRP A 20 -28.69 18.91 10.31
CA TRP A 20 -27.85 20.07 10.05
C TRP A 20 -28.60 21.09 9.18
N THR A 21 -28.73 22.30 9.70
CA THR A 21 -29.42 23.43 9.06
C THR A 21 -28.47 24.62 8.91
N LEU A 22 -28.92 25.70 8.26
CA LEU A 22 -28.14 26.95 8.16
C LEU A 22 -27.83 27.58 9.53
N ASN A 23 -28.60 27.24 10.57
CA ASN A 23 -28.41 27.72 11.94
C ASN A 23 -27.69 26.69 12.84
N GLY A 24 -27.10 25.65 12.25
CA GLY A 24 -26.41 24.56 12.95
C GLY A 24 -27.28 23.33 13.20
N TRP A 25 -26.87 22.50 14.16
CA TRP A 25 -27.53 21.25 14.52
C TRP A 25 -28.87 21.47 15.23
N PHE A 26 -29.95 20.96 14.66
CA PHE A 26 -31.26 20.85 15.28
C PHE A 26 -31.45 19.46 15.93
N ASN A 27 -32.18 19.39 17.05
CA ASN A 27 -32.43 18.17 17.84
C ASN A 27 -31.16 17.46 18.34
N ASN A 28 -30.08 18.21 18.55
CA ASN A 28 -28.85 17.68 19.12
C ASN A 28 -28.76 17.96 20.63
N ILE A 29 -28.31 16.99 21.44
CA ILE A 29 -28.24 17.10 22.91
C ILE A 29 -26.85 17.59 23.39
N ALA A 30 -25.77 17.54 22.57
CA ALA A 30 -24.45 18.19 22.82
C ALA A 30 -23.56 18.16 21.55
N PRO A 31 -22.45 18.92 21.40
CA PRO A 31 -22.08 19.73 20.21
C PRO A 31 -22.03 19.06 18.82
N GLN A 32 -22.04 17.73 18.72
CA GLN A 32 -22.22 16.94 17.50
C GLN A 32 -23.12 15.71 17.77
N PRO A 33 -23.83 15.18 16.76
CA PRO A 33 -24.63 13.95 16.88
C PRO A 33 -23.87 12.81 17.57
N ALA A 34 -24.56 12.08 18.44
CA ALA A 34 -24.04 10.84 19.00
C ALA A 34 -24.18 9.70 17.99
N GLY A 35 -23.34 8.66 18.08
CA GLY A 35 -23.27 7.58 17.09
C GLY A 35 -24.54 6.73 16.91
N ASN A 36 -25.57 6.94 17.75
CA ASN A 36 -26.89 6.32 17.59
C ASN A 36 -27.90 7.20 16.84
N ASN A 37 -27.62 8.48 16.59
CA ASN A 37 -28.54 9.37 15.89
C ASN A 37 -28.57 9.10 14.38
N GLU A 38 -29.76 9.16 13.80
CA GLU A 38 -29.88 9.43 12.36
C GLU A 38 -29.47 10.89 12.10
N VAL A 39 -28.62 11.09 11.09
CA VAL A 39 -28.10 12.41 10.71
C VAL A 39 -28.65 12.80 9.34
N VAL A 40 -29.26 13.98 9.27
CA VAL A 40 -29.80 14.53 8.01
C VAL A 40 -29.15 15.88 7.71
N PHE A 41 -28.55 16.02 6.54
CA PHE A 41 -28.07 17.31 6.03
C PHE A 41 -29.10 17.91 5.08
N VAL A 42 -29.59 19.12 5.40
CA VAL A 42 -30.48 19.92 4.54
C VAL A 42 -29.91 21.29 4.21
N ALA A 43 -28.65 21.54 4.60
CA ALA A 43 -27.90 22.75 4.33
C ALA A 43 -26.42 22.40 4.08
N PRO A 44 -25.66 23.25 3.37
CA PRO A 44 -24.23 23.03 3.16
C PRO A 44 -23.47 22.80 4.47
N TYR A 45 -22.54 21.86 4.46
CA TYR A 45 -21.77 21.46 5.64
C TYR A 45 -20.30 21.29 5.31
N ASN A 46 -19.45 21.85 6.15
CA ASN A 46 -18.02 21.57 6.16
C ASN A 46 -17.65 21.03 7.53
N SER A 47 -17.15 19.80 7.57
CA SER A 47 -16.81 19.14 8.83
C SER A 47 -15.75 19.93 9.61
N THR A 48 -15.98 20.12 10.91
CA THR A 48 -15.00 20.68 11.87
C THR A 48 -14.34 19.59 12.72
N GLY A 49 -14.76 18.33 12.52
CA GLY A 49 -14.21 17.15 13.16
C GLY A 49 -14.88 15.89 12.59
N SER A 50 -14.46 14.71 13.07
CA SER A 50 -15.13 13.45 12.75
C SER A 50 -16.56 13.41 13.30
N LEU A 51 -17.46 12.77 12.57
CA LEU A 51 -18.87 12.66 12.91
C LEU A 51 -19.26 11.19 13.07
N PHE A 52 -20.08 10.89 14.08
CA PHE A 52 -20.65 9.56 14.29
C PHE A 52 -22.15 9.61 14.04
N ALA A 53 -22.65 8.69 13.24
CA ALA A 53 -24.05 8.60 12.86
C ALA A 53 -24.48 7.14 12.78
N CYS A 54 -25.72 6.87 13.16
CA CYS A 54 -26.34 5.59 12.89
C CYS A 54 -26.66 5.44 11.41
N SER A 55 -27.30 6.43 10.80
CA SER A 55 -27.56 6.52 9.35
C SER A 55 -27.39 7.96 8.90
N VAL A 56 -27.15 8.16 7.61
CA VAL A 56 -26.88 9.50 7.05
C VAL A 56 -27.72 9.72 5.81
N SER A 57 -28.38 10.87 5.75
CA SER A 57 -29.11 11.35 4.57
C SER A 57 -28.60 12.74 4.17
N VAL A 58 -28.23 12.92 2.90
CA VAL A 58 -27.87 14.22 2.32
C VAL A 58 -28.93 14.60 1.29
N LEU A 59 -29.65 15.69 1.54
CA LEU A 59 -30.87 16.04 0.81
C LEU A 59 -30.77 17.41 0.12
N GLY A 60 -31.49 17.55 -0.99
CA GLY A 60 -31.53 18.76 -1.80
C GLY A 60 -30.23 19.03 -2.56
N ASN A 61 -30.16 20.19 -3.23
CA ASN A 61 -28.98 20.62 -3.99
C ASN A 61 -27.91 21.24 -3.07
N ILE A 62 -27.35 20.46 -2.15
CA ILE A 62 -26.36 20.90 -1.17
C ILE A 62 -25.03 20.17 -1.32
N VAL A 63 -23.97 20.79 -0.82
CA VAL A 63 -22.64 20.18 -0.72
C VAL A 63 -22.28 19.95 0.74
N VAL A 64 -21.95 18.71 1.07
CA VAL A 64 -21.46 18.26 2.38
C VAL A 64 -20.02 17.78 2.18
N THR A 65 -19.07 18.40 2.85
CA THR A 65 -17.64 18.10 2.71
C THR A 65 -17.03 17.65 4.03
N PHE A 66 -16.40 16.47 4.00
CA PHE A 66 -15.51 15.98 5.04
C PHE A 66 -14.06 16.38 4.72
N ASN A 67 -13.48 17.19 5.59
CA ASN A 67 -12.15 17.79 5.45
C ASN A 67 -11.05 16.77 5.79
N PRO A 68 -9.80 17.00 5.34
CA PRO A 68 -8.67 16.13 5.65
C PRO A 68 -8.57 15.80 7.14
N GLY A 69 -8.33 14.53 7.48
CA GLY A 69 -8.25 14.05 8.86
C GLY A 69 -9.60 13.77 9.54
N HIS A 70 -10.74 14.16 8.96
CA HIS A 70 -12.07 13.91 9.51
C HIS A 70 -12.67 12.61 8.97
N THR A 71 -13.39 11.88 9.81
CA THR A 71 -14.05 10.62 9.44
C THR A 71 -15.55 10.71 9.69
N LEU A 72 -16.35 10.28 8.71
CA LEU A 72 -17.76 9.95 8.91
C LEU A 72 -17.86 8.48 9.29
N TYR A 73 -18.22 8.20 10.54
CA TYR A 73 -18.58 6.87 11.00
C TYR A 73 -20.09 6.70 10.82
N CYS A 74 -20.51 5.83 9.90
CA CYS A 74 -21.90 5.55 9.61
C CYS A 74 -22.19 4.08 9.91
N VAL A 75 -23.03 3.77 10.90
CA VAL A 75 -23.28 2.37 11.25
C VAL A 75 -24.04 1.65 10.14
N ASN A 76 -25.16 2.23 9.70
CA ASN A 76 -26.13 1.68 8.76
C ASN A 76 -26.06 2.40 7.39
N SER A 77 -27.22 2.74 6.82
CA SER A 77 -27.36 3.24 5.45
C SER A 77 -26.86 4.67 5.29
N LEU A 78 -26.20 4.91 4.16
CA LEU A 78 -25.91 6.23 3.63
C LEU A 78 -26.77 6.48 2.38
N PHE A 79 -27.55 7.56 2.42
CA PHE A 79 -28.34 8.05 1.31
C PHE A 79 -27.85 9.43 0.86
N VAL A 80 -27.50 9.55 -0.41
CA VAL A 80 -27.22 10.84 -1.07
C VAL A 80 -28.28 11.06 -2.15
N GLN A 81 -29.05 12.14 -2.03
CA GLN A 81 -30.11 12.44 -2.99
C GLN A 81 -29.50 12.82 -4.35
N ASN A 82 -29.60 11.91 -5.31
CA ASN A 82 -29.31 12.19 -6.71
C ASN A 82 -30.63 12.13 -7.49
N SER A 83 -30.99 13.23 -8.15
CA SER A 83 -32.20 13.31 -8.96
C SER A 83 -31.87 13.58 -10.42
N ASN A 84 -32.64 12.97 -11.32
CA ASN A 84 -32.53 13.19 -12.76
C ASN A 84 -33.03 14.59 -13.20
N ILE A 85 -33.45 15.45 -12.27
CA ILE A 85 -34.05 16.77 -12.51
C ILE A 85 -33.18 17.94 -12.00
N GLY A 86 -31.88 17.69 -11.74
CA GLY A 86 -30.92 18.74 -11.42
C GLY A 86 -30.76 19.06 -9.92
N GLU A 87 -31.52 18.44 -9.03
CA GLU A 87 -31.23 18.46 -7.58
C GLU A 87 -30.27 17.32 -7.25
N ASN A 88 -28.98 17.61 -7.14
CA ASN A 88 -27.97 16.61 -6.78
C ASN A 88 -27.23 17.03 -5.53
N ALA A 89 -27.51 16.34 -4.44
CA ALA A 89 -26.68 16.39 -3.25
C ALA A 89 -25.28 15.89 -3.58
N ARG A 90 -24.26 16.51 -2.99
CA ARG A 90 -22.88 16.03 -3.05
C ARG A 90 -22.37 15.76 -1.65
N LEU A 91 -21.87 14.55 -1.46
CA LEU A 91 -21.11 14.17 -0.26
C LEU A 91 -19.67 13.92 -0.67
N ILE A 92 -18.79 14.83 -0.25
CA ILE A 92 -17.38 14.88 -0.65
C ILE A 92 -16.50 14.46 0.52
N PHE A 93 -15.56 13.56 0.26
CA PHE A 93 -14.47 13.21 1.17
C PHE A 93 -13.16 13.68 0.57
N GLU A 94 -12.57 14.71 1.17
CA GLU A 94 -11.28 15.23 0.74
C GLU A 94 -10.13 14.24 0.98
N ASN A 95 -8.96 14.54 0.41
CA ASN A 95 -7.77 13.72 0.65
C ASN A 95 -7.49 13.60 2.15
N GLY A 96 -7.48 12.38 2.67
CA GLY A 96 -7.31 12.10 4.10
C GLY A 96 -8.60 12.02 4.92
N ALA A 97 -9.75 12.39 4.38
CA ALA A 97 -11.06 12.12 5.02
C ALA A 97 -11.47 10.66 4.84
N SER A 98 -12.40 10.11 5.63
CA SER A 98 -12.83 8.70 5.47
C SER A 98 -14.32 8.48 5.74
N LEU A 99 -14.89 7.46 5.10
CA LEU A 99 -16.21 6.91 5.40
C LEU A 99 -16.03 5.49 5.95
N VAL A 100 -16.26 5.33 7.25
CA VAL A 100 -16.19 4.02 7.91
C VAL A 100 -17.61 3.53 8.13
N GLN A 101 -17.93 2.35 7.56
CA GLN A 101 -19.19 1.67 7.78
C GLN A 101 -18.98 0.37 8.54
N THR A 102 -19.81 0.11 9.55
CA THR A 102 -19.64 -1.05 10.42
C THR A 102 -20.71 -2.13 10.22
N ASN A 103 -21.90 -1.79 9.74
CA ASN A 103 -22.90 -2.79 9.38
C ASN A 103 -22.66 -3.29 7.95
N PRO A 104 -22.28 -4.56 7.74
CA PRO A 104 -22.04 -5.11 6.41
C PRO A 104 -23.32 -5.21 5.57
N PHE A 105 -24.50 -5.18 6.19
CA PHE A 105 -25.80 -5.27 5.51
C PHE A 105 -26.41 -3.90 5.16
N ALA A 106 -25.72 -2.80 5.49
CA ALA A 106 -26.21 -1.48 5.14
C ALA A 106 -26.26 -1.27 3.63
N VAL A 107 -27.40 -0.81 3.13
CA VAL A 107 -27.61 -0.48 1.74
C VAL A 107 -27.35 1.01 1.53
N ASN A 108 -26.37 1.31 0.68
CA ASN A 108 -26.07 2.68 0.26
C ASN A 108 -26.77 3.02 -1.06
N THR A 109 -27.24 4.26 -1.17
CA THR A 109 -27.86 4.81 -2.37
C THR A 109 -27.36 6.23 -2.63
N GLY A 110 -27.24 6.59 -3.91
CA GLY A 110 -26.58 7.83 -4.32
C GLY A 110 -25.05 7.74 -4.31
N SER A 111 -24.44 8.63 -5.07
CA SER A 111 -22.99 8.66 -5.27
C SER A 111 -22.31 9.58 -4.25
N ILE A 112 -21.16 9.16 -3.75
CA ILE A 112 -20.21 10.04 -3.06
C ILE A 112 -19.12 10.49 -4.03
N GLU A 113 -18.38 11.52 -3.64
CA GLU A 113 -17.17 11.97 -4.32
C GLU A 113 -15.98 11.79 -3.37
N TYR A 114 -15.05 10.92 -3.73
CA TYR A 114 -13.92 10.53 -2.88
C TYR A 114 -12.60 10.93 -3.53
N ARG A 115 -11.96 11.97 -2.98
CA ARG A 115 -10.83 12.66 -3.59
C ARG A 115 -9.50 12.19 -2.99
N ARG A 116 -8.53 11.79 -3.80
CA ARG A 116 -7.23 11.27 -3.33
C ARG A 116 -6.06 11.84 -4.10
N ASN A 117 -5.07 12.35 -3.37
CA ASN A 117 -3.82 12.76 -3.95
C ASN A 117 -2.86 11.57 -4.00
N THR A 118 -2.29 11.30 -5.16
CA THR A 118 -1.15 10.39 -5.25
C THR A 118 0.06 10.95 -4.49
N ASN A 119 1.07 10.10 -4.30
CA ASN A 119 2.40 10.60 -3.97
C ASN A 119 2.93 11.46 -5.12
N LEU A 120 3.99 12.23 -4.89
CA LEU A 120 4.56 13.03 -5.98
C LEU A 120 5.07 12.08 -7.08
N GLU A 121 4.71 12.40 -8.31
CA GLU A 121 4.95 11.59 -9.50
C GLU A 121 5.57 12.44 -10.60
N THR A 122 6.32 11.77 -11.47
CA THR A 122 6.78 12.26 -12.77
C THR A 122 6.04 11.49 -13.88
N THR A 123 6.09 12.01 -15.11
CA THR A 123 5.34 11.49 -16.28
C THR A 123 5.30 9.96 -16.43
N TYR A 124 6.39 9.25 -16.09
CA TYR A 124 6.47 7.81 -16.31
C TYR A 124 6.14 6.98 -15.08
N ASP A 125 5.83 7.61 -13.94
CA ASP A 125 5.46 6.90 -12.73
C ASP A 125 4.05 6.31 -12.87
N PHE A 126 3.79 5.27 -12.08
CA PHE A 126 2.49 4.63 -11.99
C PHE A 126 2.02 4.67 -10.54
N THR A 127 0.72 4.86 -10.35
CA THR A 127 0.08 4.57 -9.06
C THR A 127 -0.90 3.41 -9.22
N TYR A 128 -0.93 2.55 -8.21
CA TYR A 128 -1.84 1.43 -8.13
C TYR A 128 -3.08 1.82 -7.35
N PHE A 129 -4.23 1.68 -7.98
CA PHE A 129 -5.53 2.06 -7.47
C PHE A 129 -6.46 0.86 -7.33
N CYS A 130 -7.43 0.98 -6.43
CA CYS A 130 -8.64 0.17 -6.39
C CYS A 130 -9.83 1.11 -6.16
N SER A 131 -11.02 0.79 -6.67
CA SER A 131 -12.16 1.67 -6.48
C SER A 131 -12.83 1.47 -5.11
N PRO A 132 -13.03 2.53 -4.30
CA PRO A 132 -13.79 2.47 -3.04
C PRO A 132 -15.32 2.55 -3.26
N VAL A 133 -15.75 2.80 -4.50
CA VAL A 133 -17.15 2.95 -4.91
C VAL A 133 -17.48 1.97 -6.04
N ARG A 134 -18.74 1.55 -6.16
CA ARG A 134 -19.24 0.82 -7.33
C ARG A 134 -19.49 1.78 -8.49
N ASP A 135 -19.47 1.24 -9.70
CA ASP A 135 -19.74 1.95 -10.95
C ASP A 135 -18.75 3.06 -11.31
N GLN A 136 -17.58 3.07 -10.65
CA GLN A 136 -16.48 3.96 -11.02
C GLN A 136 -16.03 3.70 -12.46
N MET A 137 -16.08 4.72 -13.30
CA MET A 137 -15.49 4.68 -14.64
C MET A 137 -14.04 5.15 -14.58
N LEU A 138 -13.16 4.40 -15.25
CA LEU A 138 -11.73 4.69 -15.26
C LEU A 138 -11.41 6.06 -15.86
N LEU A 139 -12.12 6.47 -16.93
CA LEU A 139 -11.98 7.80 -17.52
C LEU A 139 -12.31 8.94 -16.55
N THR A 140 -13.16 8.73 -15.54
CA THR A 140 -13.61 9.82 -14.66
C THR A 140 -12.69 10.07 -13.48
N ILE A 141 -11.66 9.24 -13.32
CA ILE A 141 -10.70 9.37 -12.22
C ILE A 141 -9.91 10.68 -12.29
N ASP A 142 -9.81 11.28 -13.47
CA ASP A 142 -9.11 12.55 -13.75
C ASP A 142 -9.99 13.80 -13.63
N ARG A 143 -11.30 13.62 -13.43
CA ARG A 143 -12.24 14.73 -13.40
C ARG A 143 -12.37 15.28 -11.99
N ILE A 144 -11.76 16.44 -11.75
CA ILE A 144 -12.27 17.35 -10.73
C ILE A 144 -13.67 17.76 -11.19
N VAL A 145 -14.70 17.41 -10.40
CA VAL A 145 -16.07 17.86 -10.66
C VAL A 145 -16.18 19.34 -10.27
N GLU A 146 -15.66 20.19 -11.14
CA GLU A 146 -16.00 21.61 -11.18
C GLU A 146 -17.05 21.90 -12.27
N ASN A 147 -17.55 20.90 -13.01
CA ASN A 147 -18.49 21.13 -14.11
C ASN A 147 -19.53 19.99 -14.31
N MET A 148 -20.11 19.45 -13.24
CA MET A 148 -21.33 18.62 -13.39
C MET A 148 -22.64 19.43 -13.46
N ASP A 149 -22.58 20.77 -13.38
CA ASP A 149 -23.71 21.63 -13.72
C ASP A 149 -24.00 21.67 -15.24
N ALA A 150 -23.09 21.15 -16.08
CA ALA A 150 -23.31 21.07 -17.53
C ALA A 150 -24.05 19.79 -18.00
N ILE A 151 -24.29 18.80 -17.13
CA ILE A 151 -24.84 17.50 -17.55
C ILE A 151 -26.31 17.29 -17.13
N ASN A 152 -26.87 18.10 -16.22
CA ASN A 152 -28.28 18.02 -15.84
C ASN A 152 -29.14 19.24 -16.24
N GLY A 153 -28.87 19.77 -17.44
CA GLY A 153 -29.86 20.49 -18.25
C GLY A 153 -29.89 22.02 -18.11
N ASN A 154 -29.22 22.73 -19.03
CA ASN A 154 -29.85 23.83 -19.75
C ASN A 154 -29.07 24.19 -21.04
N LEU A 155 -29.58 23.70 -22.17
CA LEU A 155 -29.43 24.35 -23.46
C LEU A 155 -30.18 25.69 -23.38
N SER A 156 -29.49 26.76 -23.00
CA SER A 156 -29.97 28.12 -23.21
C SER A 156 -28.86 28.96 -23.81
N GLY A 157 -28.67 28.81 -25.11
CA GLY A 157 -27.74 29.62 -25.88
C GLY A 157 -27.80 29.20 -27.33
N THR A 158 -28.42 30.04 -28.15
CA THR A 158 -28.35 29.97 -29.62
C THR A 158 -26.89 29.98 -30.07
N GLY A 159 -26.32 28.79 -30.25
CA GLY A 159 -24.97 28.58 -30.74
C GLY A 159 -25.00 27.38 -31.66
N THR A 160 -24.78 27.65 -32.94
CA THR A 160 -24.66 26.70 -34.05
C THR A 160 -24.08 25.34 -33.63
N ALA A 161 -24.80 24.27 -33.98
CA ALA A 161 -24.32 22.90 -33.89
C ALA A 161 -22.93 22.80 -34.52
N VAL A 162 -21.91 22.61 -33.69
CA VAL A 162 -20.60 22.19 -34.16
C VAL A 162 -20.71 20.68 -34.41
N THR A 163 -21.18 20.34 -35.62
CA THR A 163 -20.82 19.08 -36.27
C THR A 163 -19.31 19.11 -36.54
N ALA A 164 -18.51 18.86 -35.51
CA ALA A 164 -17.08 18.57 -35.69
C ALA A 164 -16.95 17.08 -36.09
N PRO A 165 -16.21 16.76 -37.15
CA PRO A 165 -15.89 15.39 -37.53
C PRO A 165 -15.18 14.67 -36.38
N LEU A 166 -15.31 13.35 -36.33
CA LEU A 166 -14.49 12.46 -35.50
C LEU A 166 -13.00 12.65 -35.84
N GLY A 167 -12.37 13.62 -35.18
CA GLY A 167 -10.98 14.01 -35.38
C GLY A 167 -10.70 15.27 -34.58
N SER A 168 -9.84 15.15 -33.56
CA SER A 168 -9.49 16.15 -32.53
C SER A 168 -10.50 16.32 -31.38
N ASN A 169 -10.37 15.46 -30.37
CA ASN A 169 -10.99 15.63 -29.06
C ASN A 169 -10.23 16.73 -28.27
N PRO A 170 -10.86 17.85 -27.86
CA PRO A 170 -10.23 18.86 -27.00
C PRO A 170 -10.13 18.45 -25.53
N TYR A 171 -10.73 17.32 -25.11
CA TYR A 171 -10.42 16.64 -23.86
C TYR A 171 -9.27 15.66 -24.11
N GLN A 172 -8.05 16.18 -24.25
CA GLN A 172 -6.87 15.32 -24.10
C GLN A 172 -6.91 14.78 -22.68
N THR A 173 -7.22 13.48 -22.52
CA THR A 173 -7.03 12.77 -21.26
C THR A 173 -5.60 13.05 -20.82
N THR A 174 -5.43 13.61 -19.63
CA THR A 174 -4.10 13.99 -19.16
C THR A 174 -3.21 12.76 -19.10
N PHE A 175 -3.77 11.57 -18.89
CA PHE A 175 -3.08 10.29 -18.97
C PHE A 175 -2.92 9.81 -20.41
N PHE A 176 -1.67 9.67 -20.88
CA PHE A 176 -1.36 9.08 -22.18
C PHE A 176 -1.53 7.55 -22.08
N ASP A 177 -2.60 7.03 -22.67
CA ASP A 177 -2.69 5.67 -23.22
C ASP A 177 -2.43 4.46 -22.30
N LYS A 178 -2.42 4.54 -20.97
CA LYS A 178 -1.87 3.43 -20.16
C LYS A 178 -2.59 3.20 -18.85
N TYR A 179 -3.88 2.91 -19.00
CA TYR A 179 -4.64 2.23 -17.97
C TYR A 179 -4.46 0.73 -18.17
N PHE A 180 -3.94 0.05 -17.16
CA PHE A 180 -3.87 -1.40 -17.20
C PHE A 180 -4.57 -2.01 -15.99
N ASP A 181 -5.10 -3.19 -16.23
CA ASP A 181 -5.37 -4.16 -15.21
C ASP A 181 -4.42 -5.32 -15.41
N TRP A 182 -4.12 -5.99 -14.31
CA TRP A 182 -3.37 -7.22 -14.38
C TRP A 182 -4.32 -8.35 -14.76
N ILE A 183 -4.05 -9.05 -15.87
CA ILE A 183 -4.65 -10.35 -16.07
C ILE A 183 -3.62 -11.39 -16.52
N ASN A 184 -3.76 -12.57 -15.96
CA ASN A 184 -2.91 -13.71 -16.27
C ASN A 184 -3.49 -14.45 -17.49
N GLU A 185 -3.13 -14.02 -18.71
CA GLU A 185 -3.38 -14.83 -19.90
C GLU A 185 -2.30 -15.89 -20.04
N GLY A 186 -2.49 -17.05 -19.39
CA GLY A 186 -2.07 -18.37 -19.88
C GLY A 186 -0.62 -18.62 -20.28
N VAL A 187 0.34 -17.71 -20.06
CA VAL A 187 1.76 -17.97 -20.39
C VAL A 187 2.39 -18.77 -19.25
N PRO A 188 2.75 -20.05 -19.48
CA PRO A 188 3.50 -20.81 -18.49
C PRO A 188 4.90 -20.18 -18.36
N ASN A 189 5.36 -19.98 -17.14
CA ASN A 189 6.79 -19.82 -16.79
C ASN A 189 7.48 -18.46 -16.95
N ARG A 190 6.84 -17.29 -16.75
CA ARG A 190 7.59 -16.08 -16.32
C ARG A 190 6.78 -15.17 -15.38
N PRO A 191 6.96 -15.27 -14.05
CA PRO A 191 6.50 -14.27 -13.11
C PRO A 191 7.50 -13.12 -13.13
N THR A 192 7.47 -12.32 -14.19
CA THR A 192 8.20 -11.06 -14.17
C THR A 192 7.24 -9.99 -13.67
N THR A 193 7.48 -9.47 -12.46
CA THR A 193 6.96 -8.17 -11.99
C THR A 193 7.48 -7.00 -12.83
N GLN A 194 8.11 -7.27 -13.96
CA GLN A 194 8.70 -6.28 -14.85
C GLN A 194 7.63 -5.69 -15.75
N PHE A 195 7.52 -4.38 -15.67
CA PHE A 195 6.88 -3.55 -16.69
C PHE A 195 7.69 -3.62 -17.98
N THR A 196 7.32 -4.47 -18.92
CA THR A 196 7.99 -4.54 -20.22
C THR A 196 7.16 -3.88 -21.32
N PHE A 197 7.71 -2.83 -21.95
CA PHE A 197 7.34 -2.46 -23.32
C PHE A 197 8.52 -2.84 -24.22
N ASN A 198 8.38 -3.87 -25.04
CA ASN A 198 9.35 -4.10 -26.11
C ASN A 198 9.02 -3.20 -27.32
N SER A 199 10.00 -2.99 -28.20
CA SER A 199 9.86 -2.23 -29.45
C SER A 199 8.88 -2.85 -30.47
N MET A 200 8.21 -3.96 -30.12
CA MET A 200 7.27 -4.72 -30.96
C MET A 200 5.85 -4.82 -30.37
N GLY A 201 5.53 -4.13 -29.27
CA GLY A 201 4.16 -4.01 -28.76
C GLY A 201 3.53 -5.27 -28.15
N GLN A 202 4.30 -6.32 -27.79
CA GLN A 202 3.73 -7.48 -27.11
C GLN A 202 3.75 -7.29 -25.58
N GLN A 203 2.57 -7.29 -24.94
CA GLN A 203 2.37 -7.16 -23.49
C GLN A 203 2.32 -8.55 -22.83
N THR A 204 3.00 -8.70 -21.69
CA THR A 204 2.93 -9.86 -20.78
C THR A 204 2.05 -9.48 -19.58
N ASN A 205 1.10 -10.34 -19.19
CA ASN A 205 0.15 -10.27 -18.05
C ASN A 205 -0.59 -8.95 -17.77
N TRP A 206 -0.38 -7.91 -18.57
CA TRP A 206 -1.01 -6.60 -18.45
C TRP A 206 -1.97 -6.42 -19.59
N HIS A 207 -3.17 -5.97 -19.25
CA HIS A 207 -4.23 -5.76 -20.20
C HIS A 207 -4.51 -4.29 -20.35
N TRP A 208 -4.41 -3.85 -21.60
CA TRP A 208 -4.66 -2.46 -21.94
C TRP A 208 -6.15 -2.17 -21.89
N ASN A 209 -6.53 -1.16 -21.11
CA ASN A 209 -7.91 -0.75 -20.95
C ASN A 209 -8.21 0.53 -21.71
N VAL A 210 -9.33 0.52 -22.43
CA VAL A 210 -9.90 1.73 -23.01
C VAL A 210 -10.69 2.46 -21.93
N ALA A 211 -10.11 3.52 -21.36
CA ALA A 211 -10.67 4.18 -20.18
C ALA A 211 -12.12 4.65 -20.33
N SER A 212 -12.53 5.09 -21.54
CA SER A 212 -13.88 5.59 -21.80
C SER A 212 -14.98 4.53 -21.63
N THR A 213 -14.62 3.24 -21.64
CA THR A 213 -15.56 2.13 -21.52
C THR A 213 -15.24 1.20 -20.37
N THR A 214 -14.19 1.46 -19.60
CA THR A 214 -13.71 0.56 -18.55
C THR A 214 -14.26 0.96 -17.20
N ASN A 215 -15.02 0.07 -16.57
CA ASN A 215 -15.41 0.19 -15.17
C ASN A 215 -14.31 -0.40 -14.29
N MET A 216 -14.03 0.24 -13.15
CA MET A 216 -13.10 -0.28 -12.15
C MET A 216 -13.77 -1.39 -11.32
N ASN A 217 -14.04 -2.52 -11.96
CA ASN A 217 -14.77 -3.65 -11.40
C ASN A 217 -14.07 -5.01 -11.67
N PRO A 218 -14.41 -6.06 -10.91
CA PRO A 218 -15.19 -6.04 -9.66
C PRO A 218 -14.45 -5.31 -8.52
N ALA A 219 -15.17 -4.99 -7.44
CA ALA A 219 -14.56 -4.37 -6.26
C ALA A 219 -13.40 -5.25 -5.74
N GLY A 220 -12.32 -4.62 -5.27
CA GLY A 220 -11.11 -5.31 -4.81
C GLY A 220 -10.10 -5.60 -5.92
N LYS A 221 -10.48 -5.47 -7.19
CA LYS A 221 -9.53 -5.51 -8.32
C LYS A 221 -8.69 -4.24 -8.35
N GLY A 222 -7.38 -4.40 -8.53
CA GLY A 222 -6.47 -3.28 -8.68
C GLY A 222 -6.20 -2.91 -10.14
N PHE A 223 -5.90 -1.64 -10.35
CA PHE A 223 -5.59 -1.01 -11.63
C PHE A 223 -4.33 -0.18 -11.46
N ASN A 224 -3.48 -0.11 -12.47
CA ASN A 224 -2.36 0.83 -12.48
C ASN A 224 -2.62 1.93 -13.50
N ILE A 225 -2.33 3.15 -13.07
CA ILE A 225 -2.58 4.36 -13.86
C ILE A 225 -1.28 5.15 -13.87
N ARG A 226 -0.77 5.44 -15.07
CA ARG A 226 0.43 6.25 -15.26
C ARG A 226 0.15 7.70 -14.82
N ALA A 227 1.15 8.47 -14.43
CA ALA A 227 1.03 9.89 -14.17
C ALA A 227 0.54 10.71 -15.39
N PRO A 228 -0.02 11.92 -15.18
CA PRO A 228 -0.44 12.81 -16.26
C PRO A 228 0.71 13.24 -17.19
N LYS A 229 0.44 13.32 -18.50
CA LYS A 229 1.30 13.90 -19.54
C LYS A 229 1.66 15.34 -19.25
N SER A 230 0.77 16.13 -18.65
CA SER A 230 1.08 17.51 -18.26
C SER A 230 2.28 17.61 -17.33
N PHE A 231 2.69 16.52 -16.67
CA PHE A 231 3.89 16.49 -15.85
C PHE A 231 5.19 16.45 -16.68
N GLN A 232 5.12 16.26 -18.02
CA GLN A 232 6.29 16.42 -18.92
C GLN A 232 6.79 17.87 -18.95
N GLU A 233 5.87 18.82 -18.78
CA GLU A 233 6.13 20.26 -18.83
C GLU A 233 6.35 20.84 -17.41
N ALA A 234 6.27 20.01 -16.37
CA ALA A 234 6.43 20.45 -14.99
C ALA A 234 7.91 20.55 -14.60
N ALA A 235 8.24 21.56 -13.80
CA ALA A 235 9.60 21.78 -13.28
C ALA A 235 10.03 20.77 -12.18
N GLY A 236 9.20 19.77 -11.86
CA GLY A 236 9.47 18.76 -10.84
C GLY A 236 8.28 17.81 -10.60
N PRO A 237 8.43 16.81 -9.71
CA PRO A 237 7.37 15.86 -9.40
C PRO A 237 6.16 16.55 -8.74
N LEU A 238 4.94 16.16 -9.14
CA LEU A 238 3.68 16.76 -8.66
C LEU A 238 2.74 15.69 -8.13
N PRO A 239 1.88 15.98 -7.14
CA PRO A 239 0.82 15.06 -6.76
C PRO A 239 -0.29 15.14 -7.81
N TYR A 240 -1.03 14.04 -7.96
CA TYR A 240 -2.19 14.01 -8.82
C TYR A 240 -3.48 13.80 -8.03
N LEU A 241 -4.46 14.69 -8.21
CA LEU A 241 -5.78 14.56 -7.61
C LEU A 241 -6.63 13.60 -8.43
N THR A 242 -6.89 12.43 -7.86
CA THR A 242 -7.86 11.45 -8.36
C THR A 242 -9.23 11.62 -7.71
N ASN A 243 -10.27 11.28 -8.46
CA ASN A 243 -11.64 11.37 -7.98
C ASN A 243 -12.43 10.08 -8.23
N PHE A 244 -12.97 9.49 -7.16
CA PHE A 244 -13.81 8.32 -7.24
C PHE A 244 -15.26 8.70 -6.97
N ILE A 245 -16.13 8.51 -7.97
CA ILE A 245 -17.53 8.90 -7.94
C ILE A 245 -18.39 7.68 -8.18
N GLY A 246 -19.24 7.37 -7.21
CA GLY A 246 -20.13 6.22 -7.27
C GLY A 246 -20.71 5.92 -5.90
N VAL A 247 -21.50 4.85 -5.82
CA VAL A 247 -22.06 4.45 -4.52
C VAL A 247 -20.96 3.76 -3.69
N PRO A 248 -20.73 4.14 -2.42
CA PRO A 248 -19.66 3.55 -1.62
C PRO A 248 -19.84 2.05 -1.41
N ASN A 249 -18.75 1.31 -1.62
CA ASN A 249 -18.71 -0.13 -1.40
C ASN A 249 -18.87 -0.44 0.10
N ASN A 250 -19.77 -1.37 0.42
CA ASN A 250 -20.06 -1.84 1.76
C ASN A 250 -20.36 -3.34 1.78
N GLY A 251 -20.15 -3.97 2.93
CA GLY A 251 -20.30 -5.41 3.10
C GLY A 251 -19.11 -6.20 2.58
N ASP A 252 -19.26 -7.52 2.57
CA ASP A 252 -18.20 -8.44 2.16
C ASP A 252 -17.93 -8.29 0.66
N VAL A 253 -16.65 -8.19 0.31
CA VAL A 253 -16.18 -8.11 -1.07
C VAL A 253 -15.27 -9.30 -1.33
N SER A 254 -15.54 -10.05 -2.40
CA SER A 254 -14.74 -11.20 -2.80
C SER A 254 -14.22 -11.00 -4.21
N ILE A 255 -12.90 -11.10 -4.39
CA ILE A 255 -12.22 -10.98 -5.68
C ILE A 255 -11.58 -12.31 -6.06
N ALA A 256 -11.92 -12.80 -7.25
CA ALA A 256 -11.28 -13.99 -7.80
C ALA A 256 -9.83 -13.68 -8.17
N VAL A 257 -8.92 -14.56 -7.76
CA VAL A 257 -7.49 -14.49 -8.03
C VAL A 257 -7.03 -15.76 -8.69
N GLN A 258 -5.93 -15.66 -9.44
CA GLN A 258 -5.31 -16.83 -10.04
C GLN A 258 -4.09 -17.27 -9.23
N GLY A 259 -3.86 -18.57 -9.18
CA GLY A 259 -2.67 -19.14 -8.54
C GLY A 259 -2.37 -20.53 -9.11
N GLN A 260 -1.09 -20.87 -9.12
CA GLN A 260 -0.64 -22.20 -9.52
C GLN A 260 -0.19 -22.93 -8.25
N PRO A 261 -0.85 -24.06 -7.88
CA PRO A 261 -0.39 -24.89 -6.79
C PRO A 261 0.99 -25.43 -7.14
N TYR A 262 2.01 -25.03 -6.39
CA TYR A 262 3.33 -25.60 -6.51
C TYR A 262 3.85 -26.05 -5.15
N PRO A 263 4.45 -27.24 -5.05
CA PRO A 263 5.02 -27.70 -3.80
C PRO A 263 6.21 -26.83 -3.41
N ILE A 264 6.11 -26.12 -2.28
CA ILE A 264 7.21 -25.35 -1.65
C ILE A 264 8.50 -26.19 -1.54
N ALA A 265 8.37 -27.52 -1.39
CA ALA A 265 9.49 -28.45 -1.31
C ALA A 265 10.40 -28.47 -2.56
N ASN A 266 9.87 -28.07 -3.72
CA ASN A 266 10.63 -28.00 -4.98
C ASN A 266 10.99 -26.55 -5.37
N ASP A 267 10.58 -25.57 -4.57
CA ASP A 267 10.79 -24.13 -4.83
C ASP A 267 12.20 -23.67 -4.41
N LEU A 268 13.07 -24.57 -3.95
CA LEU A 268 14.41 -24.18 -3.49
C LEU A 268 15.45 -24.54 -4.54
N ASN A 269 16.20 -23.54 -5.00
CA ASN A 269 17.45 -23.81 -5.69
C ASN A 269 18.48 -24.32 -4.67
N ASN A 270 18.38 -25.60 -4.30
CA ASN A 270 19.33 -26.28 -3.44
C ASN A 270 20.50 -26.79 -4.29
N SER A 271 21.17 -25.86 -4.96
CA SER A 271 22.52 -26.13 -5.47
C SER A 271 23.41 -26.31 -4.24
N SER A 272 23.86 -27.55 -4.01
CA SER A 272 24.59 -27.99 -2.83
C SER A 272 25.67 -26.98 -2.42
N GLY A 273 25.43 -26.22 -1.34
CA GLY A 273 26.38 -25.27 -0.77
C GLY A 273 25.96 -23.79 -0.71
N SER A 274 24.69 -23.44 -0.97
CA SER A 274 24.21 -22.04 -0.91
C SER A 274 22.88 -21.92 -0.17
N CYS A 275 22.57 -20.72 0.35
CA CYS A 275 21.25 -20.44 0.93
C CYS A 275 20.14 -20.77 -0.08
N ALA A 276 19.06 -21.36 0.41
CA ALA A 276 17.91 -21.72 -0.37
C ALA A 276 17.16 -20.44 -0.82
N TYR A 277 17.02 -20.29 -2.14
CA TYR A 277 16.25 -19.22 -2.76
C TYR A 277 14.96 -19.77 -3.35
N PRO A 278 13.82 -19.04 -3.20
CA PRO A 278 12.58 -19.42 -3.85
C PRO A 278 12.77 -19.30 -5.37
N LEU A 279 12.47 -20.36 -6.09
CA LEU A 279 12.27 -20.41 -7.53
C LEU A 279 10.91 -19.75 -7.82
N PHE A 280 10.90 -18.41 -7.90
CA PHE A 280 9.71 -17.60 -8.17
C PHE A 280 8.80 -18.06 -9.33
N THR A 281 9.23 -19.00 -10.17
CA THR A 281 8.51 -19.69 -11.24
C THR A 281 7.12 -20.25 -10.91
N ASP A 282 6.73 -20.27 -9.63
CA ASP A 282 5.57 -21.00 -9.15
C ASP A 282 4.42 -20.16 -8.56
N LYS A 283 4.67 -18.88 -8.28
CA LYS A 283 3.71 -17.97 -7.66
C LYS A 283 3.06 -17.06 -8.68
N THR A 284 1.75 -16.88 -8.56
CA THR A 284 0.99 -16.00 -9.44
C THR A 284 0.76 -14.66 -8.75
N THR A 285 1.18 -13.58 -9.39
CA THR A 285 0.95 -12.22 -8.92
C THR A 285 -0.44 -11.75 -9.31
N ASN A 286 -1.13 -11.09 -8.38
CA ASN A 286 -2.43 -10.47 -8.59
C ASN A 286 -2.40 -9.03 -8.11
N LEU A 287 -2.82 -8.09 -8.95
CA LEU A 287 -3.03 -6.70 -8.55
C LEU A 287 -4.43 -6.56 -7.93
N ILE A 288 -4.47 -6.37 -6.63
CA ILE A 288 -5.69 -6.19 -5.85
C ILE A 288 -5.61 -4.87 -5.08
N GLY A 289 -6.66 -4.49 -4.35
CA GLY A 289 -6.57 -3.32 -3.51
C GLY A 289 -7.74 -3.17 -2.55
N ASN A 290 -7.67 -2.13 -1.72
CA ASN A 290 -8.69 -1.87 -0.73
C ASN A 290 -10.00 -1.39 -1.40
N PRO A 291 -11.09 -2.17 -1.31
CA PRO A 291 -12.35 -1.85 -1.98
C PRO A 291 -13.20 -0.83 -1.21
N TYR A 292 -12.78 -0.38 -0.03
CA TYR A 292 -13.62 0.40 0.88
C TYR A 292 -13.23 1.87 0.95
N PRO A 293 -14.19 2.79 1.21
CA PRO A 293 -13.93 4.23 1.39
C PRO A 293 -13.36 4.57 2.78
N SER A 294 -12.56 3.65 3.34
CA SER A 294 -11.79 3.80 4.57
C SER A 294 -10.54 2.92 4.48
N ALA A 295 -9.52 3.17 5.30
CA ALA A 295 -8.42 2.21 5.39
C ALA A 295 -8.89 0.86 5.92
N ILE A 296 -8.19 -0.20 5.50
CA ILE A 296 -8.29 -1.53 6.08
C ILE A 296 -7.02 -1.90 6.83
N ASP A 297 -7.17 -2.77 7.81
CA ASP A 297 -6.10 -3.38 8.57
C ASP A 297 -5.46 -4.52 7.78
N ALA A 298 -4.16 -4.41 7.53
CA ALA A 298 -3.41 -5.37 6.72
C ALA A 298 -3.22 -6.69 7.45
N ASP A 299 -3.04 -6.68 8.78
CA ASP A 299 -2.91 -7.91 9.57
C ASP A 299 -4.21 -8.72 9.49
N SER A 300 -5.36 -8.07 9.67
CA SER A 300 -6.68 -8.70 9.53
C SER A 300 -6.92 -9.22 8.11
N PHE A 301 -6.57 -8.44 7.08
CA PHE A 301 -6.66 -8.87 5.69
C PHE A 301 -5.81 -10.13 5.41
N LEU A 302 -4.57 -10.13 5.89
CA LEU A 302 -3.65 -11.25 5.73
C LEU A 302 -4.12 -12.50 6.48
N MET A 303 -4.56 -12.34 7.72
CA MET A 303 -5.11 -13.42 8.55
C MET A 303 -6.38 -14.02 7.96
N THR A 304 -7.27 -13.23 7.35
CA THR A 304 -8.47 -13.76 6.68
C THR A 304 -8.13 -14.54 5.41
N ASN A 305 -6.99 -14.26 4.77
CA ASN A 305 -6.62 -14.82 3.47
C ASN A 305 -5.36 -15.71 3.51
N PHE A 306 -4.94 -16.15 4.69
CA PHE A 306 -3.65 -16.81 4.94
C PHE A 306 -3.45 -18.14 4.19
N ASP A 307 -4.54 -18.84 3.88
CA ASP A 307 -4.52 -20.09 3.11
C ASP A 307 -4.18 -19.86 1.64
N LEU A 308 -4.49 -18.67 1.11
CA LEU A 308 -4.37 -18.36 -0.32
C LEU A 308 -3.19 -17.45 -0.65
N ILE A 309 -2.92 -16.46 0.21
CA ILE A 309 -1.82 -15.51 0.02
C ILE A 309 -0.48 -16.16 0.37
N ASP A 310 0.48 -15.97 -0.52
CA ASP A 310 1.90 -16.09 -0.23
C ASP A 310 2.48 -14.68 -0.05
N TYR A 311 3.04 -14.44 1.13
CA TYR A 311 3.50 -13.13 1.56
C TYR A 311 4.86 -12.81 0.92
N PRO A 312 5.30 -11.55 0.89
CA PRO A 312 4.68 -10.34 1.45
C PRO A 312 3.67 -9.68 0.50
N LEU A 313 2.87 -8.77 1.06
CA LEU A 313 2.21 -7.73 0.26
C LEU A 313 3.26 -6.77 -0.29
N ARG A 314 3.09 -6.34 -1.54
CA ARG A 314 4.06 -5.49 -2.24
C ARG A 314 3.40 -4.19 -2.66
N PHE A 315 3.96 -3.10 -2.18
CA PHE A 315 3.46 -1.76 -2.44
C PHE A 315 4.46 -0.98 -3.28
N TRP A 316 3.97 -0.39 -4.36
CA TRP A 316 4.79 0.34 -5.30
C TRP A 316 5.16 1.72 -4.75
N SER A 317 6.46 2.05 -4.81
CA SER A 317 7.00 3.31 -4.29
C SER A 317 7.58 4.24 -5.34
N HIS A 318 7.91 3.74 -6.54
CA HIS A 318 8.51 4.49 -7.67
C HIS A 318 9.69 5.40 -7.30
N ASN A 319 10.58 4.95 -6.42
CA ASN A 319 11.72 5.78 -5.99
C ASN A 319 12.85 5.82 -7.00
N THR A 320 12.94 4.81 -7.87
CA THR A 320 13.96 4.73 -8.90
C THR A 320 13.41 5.28 -10.21
N GLN A 321 14.12 6.23 -10.80
CA GLN A 321 13.77 6.72 -12.14
C GLN A 321 13.77 5.57 -13.15
N VAL A 322 12.77 5.56 -14.03
CA VAL A 322 12.71 4.62 -15.15
C VAL A 322 13.95 4.78 -16.04
N SER A 323 14.63 3.68 -16.35
CA SER A 323 15.88 3.69 -17.12
C SER A 323 16.12 2.35 -17.79
N SER A 324 16.76 2.34 -18.96
CA SER A 324 17.23 1.12 -19.62
C SER A 324 18.32 0.38 -18.83
N LEU A 325 18.94 1.06 -17.86
CA LEU A 325 19.98 0.49 -16.98
C LEU A 325 19.39 -0.22 -15.75
N ASN A 326 18.08 -0.11 -15.50
CA ASN A 326 17.48 -0.74 -14.32
C ASN A 326 17.58 -2.27 -14.41
N PRO A 327 18.00 -2.97 -13.33
CA PRO A 327 18.14 -4.42 -13.33
C PRO A 327 16.83 -5.10 -13.73
N GLY A 328 16.89 -5.95 -14.76
CA GLY A 328 15.72 -6.64 -15.30
C GLY A 328 15.18 -6.07 -16.61
N GLY A 329 15.74 -4.98 -17.13
CA GLY A 329 15.52 -4.59 -18.52
C GLY A 329 15.97 -5.69 -19.49
N VAL A 330 15.07 -6.10 -20.39
CA VAL A 330 15.41 -7.01 -21.50
C VAL A 330 16.12 -6.17 -22.58
N ASN A 331 17.18 -6.72 -23.20
CA ASN A 331 18.00 -6.02 -24.19
C ASN A 331 17.16 -5.23 -25.21
N GLY A 332 17.32 -3.90 -25.22
CA GLY A 332 16.60 -2.97 -26.11
C GLY A 332 15.43 -2.20 -25.47
N GLN A 333 15.11 -2.42 -24.20
CA GLN A 333 14.05 -1.68 -23.49
C GLN A 333 14.54 -0.31 -23.01
N ILE A 334 13.81 0.74 -23.39
CA ILE A 334 14.11 2.14 -23.00
C ILE A 334 13.49 2.49 -21.64
N PHE A 335 12.36 1.85 -21.29
CA PHE A 335 11.59 2.13 -20.06
C PHE A 335 11.52 0.90 -19.15
N ALA A 336 12.61 0.58 -18.45
CA ALA A 336 12.60 -0.48 -17.44
C ALA A 336 12.44 0.12 -16.03
N TYR A 337 11.51 -0.45 -15.26
CA TYR A 337 11.24 -0.06 -13.87
C TYR A 337 12.04 -0.92 -12.90
N ASN A 338 12.39 -0.37 -11.74
CA ASN A 338 13.20 -1.09 -10.78
C ASN A 338 12.32 -1.91 -9.83
N ASN A 339 12.60 -3.21 -9.77
CA ASN A 339 11.99 -4.14 -8.81
C ASN A 339 12.31 -3.80 -7.35
N ASP A 340 13.32 -2.99 -7.11
CA ASP A 340 13.66 -2.50 -5.78
C ASP A 340 12.69 -1.45 -5.23
N ASP A 341 11.76 -0.95 -6.05
CA ASP A 341 10.75 0.04 -5.67
C ASP A 341 9.49 -0.60 -5.04
N PHE A 342 9.59 -1.83 -4.55
CA PHE A 342 8.54 -2.49 -3.79
C PHE A 342 8.82 -2.46 -2.29
N ALA A 343 8.02 -1.67 -1.58
CA ALA A 343 7.93 -1.76 -0.13
C ALA A 343 7.16 -3.04 0.24
N LEU A 344 7.68 -3.81 1.19
CA LEU A 344 7.11 -5.10 1.57
C LEU A 344 6.35 -4.99 2.89
N TYR A 345 5.35 -5.84 3.09
CA TYR A 345 4.64 -5.99 4.36
C TYR A 345 4.29 -7.45 4.66
N THR A 346 4.60 -7.91 5.87
CA THR A 346 4.16 -9.18 6.46
C THR A 346 3.48 -8.92 7.80
N LEU A 347 3.00 -9.96 8.48
CA LEU A 347 2.48 -9.82 9.86
C LEU A 347 3.55 -9.31 10.85
N LEU A 348 4.85 -9.39 10.54
CA LEU A 348 5.89 -8.79 11.39
C LEU A 348 5.94 -7.26 11.22
N GLY A 349 5.68 -6.75 10.03
CA GLY A 349 5.71 -5.33 9.70
C GLY A 349 6.16 -5.07 8.27
N GLY A 350 6.33 -3.80 7.94
CA GLY A 350 6.80 -3.39 6.63
C GLY A 350 8.24 -2.89 6.61
N ILE A 351 8.81 -2.84 5.40
CA ILE A 351 10.10 -2.20 5.10
C ILE A 351 9.90 -1.16 4.00
N ALA A 352 10.66 -0.07 4.09
CA ALA A 352 10.66 1.00 3.08
C ALA A 352 11.68 0.73 1.96
N THR A 353 11.54 1.47 0.87
CA THR A 353 12.42 1.42 -0.31
C THR A 353 13.34 2.64 -0.41
N GLN A 354 13.17 3.63 0.47
CA GLN A 354 14.05 4.79 0.57
C GLN A 354 13.96 5.43 1.97
N ARG A 355 15.03 6.10 2.40
CA ARG A 355 15.05 6.95 3.60
C ARG A 355 14.78 8.40 3.24
N TYR A 356 14.19 9.15 4.17
CA TYR A 356 14.05 10.59 4.02
C TYR A 356 15.41 11.29 3.95
N PHE A 357 15.71 11.84 2.77
CA PHE A 357 16.82 12.77 2.55
C PHE A 357 16.26 14.18 2.38
N ASN A 358 16.74 15.13 3.22
CA ASN A 358 16.54 16.55 2.98
C ASN A 358 17.47 17.00 1.83
N LEU A 359 17.12 16.73 0.58
CA LEU A 359 17.87 17.17 -0.61
C LEU A 359 17.46 18.60 -1.06
N GLY A 360 17.37 19.56 -0.14
CA GLY A 360 17.02 20.95 -0.47
C GLY A 360 15.71 21.10 -1.27
N PRO A 361 15.45 22.28 -1.86
CA PRO A 361 14.15 22.58 -2.48
C PRO A 361 13.90 21.95 -3.85
N ALA A 362 14.88 21.25 -4.46
CA ALA A 362 14.86 20.97 -5.90
C ALA A 362 15.34 19.56 -6.33
N SER A 363 15.37 18.56 -5.46
CA SER A 363 15.84 17.21 -5.85
C SER A 363 14.87 16.10 -5.47
N ALA A 364 14.52 15.30 -6.49
CA ALA A 364 13.83 14.01 -6.49
C ALA A 364 12.97 13.72 -5.25
N VAL A 365 11.66 13.84 -5.41
CA VAL A 365 10.74 13.41 -4.36
C VAL A 365 10.85 11.91 -4.22
N VAL A 366 11.35 11.48 -3.06
CA VAL A 366 11.41 10.09 -2.68
C VAL A 366 10.19 9.76 -1.82
N ASN A 367 9.50 8.68 -2.17
CA ASN A 367 8.52 8.02 -1.33
C ASN A 367 9.26 7.26 -0.23
N THR A 368 9.28 7.85 0.96
CA THR A 368 9.98 7.31 2.14
C THR A 368 9.08 6.48 3.02
N ASN A 369 7.86 6.22 2.55
CA ASN A 369 6.84 5.64 3.36
C ASN A 369 7.06 4.15 3.55
N ARG A 370 6.97 3.72 4.81
CA ARG A 370 6.95 2.32 5.19
C ARG A 370 5.50 1.84 5.33
N PRO A 371 5.11 0.67 4.78
CA PRO A 371 3.84 0.05 5.11
C PRO A 371 3.76 -0.25 6.62
N THR A 372 2.72 0.28 7.28
CA THR A 372 2.57 0.21 8.74
C THR A 372 1.44 -0.70 9.21
N GLY A 373 0.79 -1.39 8.29
CA GLY A 373 -0.35 -2.25 8.58
C GLY A 373 -1.70 -1.64 8.29
N LYS A 374 -1.73 -0.48 7.63
CA LYS A 374 -2.95 0.14 7.13
C LYS A 374 -2.87 0.32 5.63
N ILE A 375 -3.83 -0.26 4.92
CA ILE A 375 -3.98 -0.11 3.47
C ILE A 375 -5.05 0.95 3.26
N THR A 376 -4.66 2.10 2.74
CA THR A 376 -5.57 3.24 2.62
C THR A 376 -6.65 3.01 1.58
N ALA A 377 -7.76 3.75 1.69
CA ALA A 377 -8.79 3.73 0.67
C ALA A 377 -8.19 4.10 -0.69
N CYS A 378 -8.67 3.45 -1.74
CA CYS A 378 -8.17 3.57 -3.10
C CYS A 378 -6.81 2.94 -3.38
N GLN A 379 -6.09 2.37 -2.40
CA GLN A 379 -4.74 1.85 -2.61
C GLN A 379 -4.76 0.44 -3.20
N GLY A 380 -4.07 0.27 -4.33
CA GLY A 380 -3.73 -1.03 -4.91
C GLY A 380 -2.38 -1.56 -4.42
N PHE A 381 -2.22 -2.87 -4.43
CA PHE A 381 -1.01 -3.58 -4.05
C PHE A 381 -0.96 -4.96 -4.71
N PHE A 382 0.25 -5.50 -4.87
CA PHE A 382 0.40 -6.87 -5.34
C PHE A 382 0.35 -7.86 -4.18
N ALA A 383 -0.32 -8.97 -4.41
CA ALA A 383 -0.26 -10.17 -3.58
C ALA A 383 0.07 -11.37 -4.47
N HIS A 384 0.91 -12.26 -3.95
CA HIS A 384 1.11 -13.57 -4.57
C HIS A 384 0.09 -14.56 -4.01
N THR A 385 -0.39 -15.46 -4.85
CA THR A 385 -1.32 -16.51 -4.41
C THR A 385 -0.89 -17.87 -4.93
N ILE A 386 -1.14 -18.89 -4.10
CA ILE A 386 -0.67 -20.27 -4.33
C ILE A 386 -1.68 -21.16 -5.04
N ALA A 387 -2.90 -20.67 -5.26
CA ALA A 387 -3.94 -21.40 -5.97
C ALA A 387 -4.95 -20.42 -6.57
N ASN A 388 -5.78 -20.89 -7.49
CA ASN A 388 -6.99 -20.16 -7.86
C ASN A 388 -7.92 -20.11 -6.65
N GLY A 389 -8.56 -18.97 -6.43
CA GLY A 389 -9.47 -18.83 -5.30
C GLY A 389 -10.03 -17.42 -5.20
N ASN A 390 -10.51 -17.10 -4.01
CA ASN A 390 -11.15 -15.84 -3.70
C ASN A 390 -10.44 -15.18 -2.53
N ILE A 391 -9.96 -13.96 -2.75
CA ILE A 391 -9.52 -13.07 -1.68
C ILE A 391 -10.75 -12.36 -1.15
N ASN A 392 -10.92 -12.39 0.17
CA ASN A 392 -12.08 -11.85 0.85
C ASN A 392 -11.69 -10.60 1.65
N PHE A 393 -12.54 -9.58 1.54
CA PHE A 393 -12.56 -8.40 2.38
C PHE A 393 -13.89 -8.38 3.11
N ASP A 394 -13.87 -7.97 4.37
CA ASP A 394 -15.08 -7.76 5.15
C ASP A 394 -15.00 -6.43 5.91
N ASN A 395 -16.13 -5.99 6.46
CA ASN A 395 -16.19 -4.74 7.20
C ASN A 395 -15.38 -4.74 8.51
N THR A 396 -15.05 -5.92 9.07
CA THR A 396 -14.25 -6.02 10.30
C THR A 396 -12.81 -5.56 10.09
N MET A 397 -12.33 -5.61 8.84
CA MET A 397 -11.01 -5.10 8.49
C MET A 397 -10.91 -3.56 8.50
N ARG A 398 -12.02 -2.82 8.50
CA ARG A 398 -11.99 -1.35 8.37
C ARG A 398 -11.46 -0.69 9.64
N ASP A 399 -10.57 0.28 9.48
CA ASP A 399 -9.99 1.07 10.57
C ASP A 399 -11.10 1.83 11.32
N GLY A 400 -11.50 1.32 12.50
CA GLY A 400 -12.65 1.79 13.28
C GLY A 400 -13.78 0.77 13.51
N ALA A 401 -13.72 -0.42 12.91
CA ALA A 401 -14.62 -1.53 13.18
C ALA A 401 -14.16 -2.30 14.44
N GLY A 402 -14.42 -1.71 15.61
CA GLY A 402 -14.12 -2.31 16.92
C GLY A 402 -12.92 -1.67 17.61
N ASN A 403 -13.19 -0.78 18.56
CA ASN A 403 -12.28 -0.31 19.61
C ASN A 403 -10.83 0.00 19.18
N ASN A 404 -10.58 1.09 18.45
CA ASN A 404 -9.66 2.13 18.92
C ASN A 404 -9.55 3.32 17.97
N LYS A 405 -9.43 4.48 18.61
CA LYS A 405 -9.43 5.83 18.05
C LYS A 405 -7.99 6.23 17.72
N SER A 406 -7.77 6.75 16.51
CA SER A 406 -6.88 7.91 16.33
C SER A 406 -7.17 8.51 14.96
N GLY A 407 -7.93 9.61 14.95
CA GLY A 407 -8.09 10.45 13.79
C GLY A 407 -6.72 11.02 13.40
N GLN A 408 -6.28 10.68 12.18
CA GLN A 408 -5.33 11.40 11.34
C GLN A 408 -5.20 10.61 10.03
N GLY A 409 -6.20 10.78 9.14
CA GLY A 409 -6.15 10.29 7.77
C GLY A 409 -5.48 11.32 6.86
N GLY A 410 -4.60 10.90 5.95
CA GLY A 410 -3.93 11.84 5.05
C GLY A 410 -2.98 11.27 4.00
N SER A 411 -2.24 10.21 4.31
CA SER A 411 -1.17 9.71 3.42
C SER A 411 -1.43 8.27 3.01
N PHE A 412 -1.20 7.96 1.74
CA PHE A 412 -0.83 6.58 1.37
C PHE A 412 0.31 6.20 2.31
N TYR A 413 0.15 5.10 3.05
CA TYR A 413 0.98 4.68 4.20
C TYR A 413 0.84 5.54 5.47
N ARG A 414 0.29 4.96 6.56
CA ARG A 414 -0.02 5.65 7.84
C ARG A 414 1.16 5.60 8.83
N THR A 415 1.21 6.46 9.84
CA THR A 415 2.30 6.52 10.84
C THR A 415 1.90 6.09 12.27
N ALA A 416 0.65 5.67 12.52
CA ALA A 416 0.21 5.20 13.84
C ALA A 416 -0.45 3.82 13.76
N ALA A 417 -0.03 2.92 14.66
CA ALA A 417 -0.58 1.57 14.81
C ALA A 417 -1.76 1.58 15.80
N PRO A 418 -2.97 1.14 15.41
CA PRO A 418 -3.99 0.70 16.35
C PRO A 418 -3.94 -0.83 16.51
N ALA A 419 -4.27 -1.30 17.71
CA ALA A 419 -4.46 -2.72 18.01
C ALA A 419 -5.84 -3.24 17.55
N MET A 420 -5.89 -4.50 17.09
CA MET A 420 -6.97 -5.54 17.10
C MET A 420 -6.82 -6.39 15.80
N ILE A 421 -6.93 -7.72 15.73
CA ILE A 421 -7.20 -8.83 16.66
C ILE A 421 -5.91 -9.23 17.41
N GLY A 422 -5.99 -9.33 18.74
CA GLY A 422 -4.92 -9.85 19.61
C GLY A 422 -3.53 -9.31 19.28
N SER A 423 -3.29 -8.02 19.61
CA SER A 423 -2.00 -7.32 19.44
C SER A 423 -0.82 -8.28 19.46
N LEU A 424 -0.34 -8.68 18.28
CA LEU A 424 0.86 -9.49 18.16
C LEU A 424 1.98 -8.71 18.84
N GLU A 425 2.63 -9.33 19.82
CA GLU A 425 3.80 -8.71 20.45
C GLU A 425 4.94 -8.77 19.45
N LYS A 426 5.38 -7.59 18.98
CA LYS A 426 6.42 -7.44 17.97
C LYS A 426 7.52 -6.55 18.56
N ASN A 427 8.74 -7.07 18.57
CA ASN A 427 9.95 -6.37 19.02
C ASN A 427 10.90 -6.25 17.83
N ARG A 428 11.10 -5.06 17.27
CA ARG A 428 11.65 -4.94 15.91
C ARG A 428 12.88 -4.04 15.81
N ILE A 429 13.77 -4.44 14.90
CA ILE A 429 14.95 -3.71 14.48
C ILE A 429 14.87 -3.55 12.97
N TRP A 430 14.80 -2.31 12.50
CA TRP A 430 14.97 -2.00 11.08
C TRP A 430 16.42 -1.60 10.85
N LEU A 431 17.11 -2.31 9.98
CA LEU A 431 18.45 -1.95 9.52
C LEU A 431 18.37 -1.49 8.07
N SER A 432 19.15 -0.48 7.72
CA SER A 432 19.25 -0.04 6.34
C SER A 432 20.68 0.07 5.88
N ILE A 433 20.90 -0.15 4.59
CA ILE A 433 22.11 0.24 3.87
C ILE A 433 21.75 1.29 2.82
N GLU A 434 22.55 2.35 2.75
CA GLU A 434 22.38 3.42 1.76
C GLU A 434 23.73 3.76 1.11
N GLU A 435 23.69 4.00 -0.20
CA GLU A 435 24.83 4.56 -0.93
C GLU A 435 25.05 6.03 -0.53
N VAL A 436 26.31 6.42 -0.39
CA VAL A 436 26.72 7.80 -0.19
C VAL A 436 27.43 8.25 -1.44
N ASP A 437 26.71 8.97 -2.29
CA ASP A 437 27.26 9.60 -3.48
C ASP A 437 26.84 11.08 -3.51
N PRO A 438 27.75 12.02 -3.27
CA PRO A 438 27.44 13.44 -3.28
C PRO A 438 27.05 13.96 -4.68
N GLN A 439 27.25 13.17 -5.75
CA GLN A 439 26.88 13.52 -7.12
C GLN A 439 25.57 12.85 -7.57
N SER A 440 25.04 11.89 -6.82
CA SER A 440 23.81 11.19 -7.20
C SER A 440 22.57 11.84 -6.59
N THR A 441 21.56 12.06 -7.45
CA THR A 441 20.23 12.52 -7.04
C THR A 441 19.32 11.37 -6.58
N ILE A 442 19.72 10.11 -6.83
CA ILE A 442 19.00 8.90 -6.40
C ILE A 442 20.01 7.94 -5.78
N LEU A 443 19.98 7.83 -4.45
CA LEU A 443 20.86 6.94 -3.70
C LEU A 443 20.24 5.55 -3.62
N LYS A 444 21.04 4.51 -3.87
CA LYS A 444 20.59 3.13 -3.63
C LYS A 444 20.30 2.95 -2.15
N TYR A 445 19.17 2.31 -1.87
CA TYR A 445 18.71 2.08 -0.51
C TYR A 445 18.07 0.70 -0.35
N ARG A 446 18.35 0.05 0.79
CA ARG A 446 17.63 -1.13 1.25
C ARG A 446 17.36 -1.02 2.73
N GLU A 447 16.19 -1.48 3.12
CA GLU A 447 15.83 -1.70 4.51
C GLU A 447 15.49 -3.17 4.71
N ILE A 448 15.93 -3.73 5.83
CA ILE A 448 15.52 -5.03 6.31
C ILE A 448 14.86 -4.88 7.67
N LEU A 449 13.98 -5.81 8.00
CA LEU A 449 13.32 -5.91 9.29
C LEU A 449 13.69 -7.25 9.93
N VAL A 450 14.31 -7.21 11.09
CA VAL A 450 14.43 -8.37 11.97
C VAL A 450 13.61 -8.11 13.22
N GLY A 451 12.79 -9.06 13.63
CA GLY A 451 11.97 -8.89 14.81
C GLY A 451 11.75 -10.17 15.60
N TYR A 452 11.41 -10.00 16.87
CA TYR A 452 11.15 -11.06 17.82
C TYR A 452 9.67 -11.04 18.21
N MET A 453 9.09 -12.23 18.26
CA MET A 453 7.70 -12.46 18.66
C MET A 453 7.65 -13.67 19.60
N PRO A 454 6.62 -13.80 20.47
CA PRO A 454 6.46 -14.97 21.32
C PRO A 454 6.61 -16.28 20.54
N ASN A 455 7.28 -17.27 21.12
CA ASN A 455 7.49 -18.59 20.51
C ASN A 455 6.20 -19.38 20.24
N SER A 456 5.06 -18.93 20.78
CA SER A 456 3.73 -19.42 20.43
C SER A 456 3.22 -18.90 19.08
N GLN A 457 3.92 -17.94 18.46
CA GLN A 457 3.51 -17.24 17.23
C GLN A 457 4.55 -17.36 16.12
N ALA A 458 5.84 -17.23 16.43
CA ALA A 458 6.91 -17.29 15.44
C ALA A 458 7.87 -18.45 15.68
N THR A 459 8.60 -18.84 14.63
CA THR A 459 9.68 -19.84 14.69
C THR A 459 11.01 -19.22 14.24
N ASN A 460 12.11 -19.96 14.44
CA ASN A 460 13.42 -19.58 13.90
C ASN A 460 13.66 -20.14 12.49
N ALA A 461 12.75 -21.00 11.99
CA ALA A 461 12.72 -21.44 10.60
C ALA A 461 11.92 -20.43 9.75
N TYR A 462 12.03 -20.56 8.43
CA TYR A 462 11.24 -19.72 7.52
C TYR A 462 9.75 -19.93 7.75
N ASP A 463 9.04 -18.84 8.04
CA ASP A 463 7.59 -18.78 8.20
C ASP A 463 7.02 -17.77 7.20
N LYS A 464 6.28 -18.27 6.20
CA LYS A 464 5.70 -17.41 5.16
C LYS A 464 4.82 -16.29 5.70
N ASN A 465 4.24 -16.39 6.90
CA ASN A 465 3.32 -15.36 7.40
C ASN A 465 4.07 -14.13 7.95
N PHE A 466 5.30 -14.33 8.43
CA PHE A 466 6.10 -13.30 9.09
C PHE A 466 7.35 -12.93 8.30
N ASP A 467 7.89 -13.86 7.53
CA ASP A 467 9.12 -13.70 6.78
C ASP A 467 8.87 -13.30 5.33
N ALA A 468 9.79 -12.54 4.78
CA ALA A 468 9.81 -12.21 3.36
C ALA A 468 11.21 -12.40 2.79
N TYR A 469 11.28 -13.14 1.68
CA TYR A 469 12.51 -13.25 0.90
C TYR A 469 13.00 -11.89 0.41
N LYS A 470 14.33 -11.75 0.29
CA LYS A 470 14.89 -10.61 -0.44
C LYS A 470 14.39 -10.60 -1.88
N PHE A 471 14.08 -9.41 -2.38
CA PHE A 471 13.34 -9.27 -3.64
C PHE A 471 14.11 -9.78 -4.86
N THR A 472 15.43 -9.58 -4.90
CA THR A 472 16.23 -9.82 -6.11
C THR A 472 17.34 -10.85 -5.88
N ASN A 473 17.49 -11.76 -6.83
CA ASN A 473 18.49 -12.84 -6.80
C ASN A 473 19.89 -12.40 -7.23
N ALA A 474 20.06 -11.18 -7.77
CA ALA A 474 21.36 -10.71 -8.25
C ALA A 474 21.51 -9.17 -8.27
N PRO A 475 21.09 -8.40 -7.25
CA PRO A 475 21.31 -6.98 -7.30
C PRO A 475 22.79 -6.67 -7.05
N GLN A 476 23.28 -5.66 -7.75
CA GLN A 476 24.57 -5.03 -7.48
C GLN A 476 24.58 -4.26 -6.14
N PHE A 477 23.44 -4.26 -5.41
CA PHE A 477 23.24 -3.62 -4.12
C PHE A 477 22.17 -4.35 -3.27
N ASN A 478 22.55 -4.91 -2.13
CA ASN A 478 21.66 -5.65 -1.22
C ASN A 478 22.12 -5.62 0.22
N LEU A 479 21.16 -5.75 1.13
CA LEU A 479 21.32 -6.13 2.54
C LEU A 479 20.16 -7.06 2.90
N TYR A 480 20.45 -8.13 3.62
CA TYR A 480 19.44 -9.11 4.05
C TYR A 480 19.92 -9.85 5.29
N SER A 481 18.98 -10.44 6.02
CA SER A 481 19.29 -11.35 7.12
C SER A 481 19.21 -12.80 6.66
N LEU A 482 19.80 -13.70 7.46
CA LEU A 482 19.85 -15.13 7.20
C LEU A 482 19.22 -15.89 8.36
N THR A 483 18.46 -16.96 8.07
CA THR A 483 17.91 -17.84 9.12
C THR A 483 18.99 -18.60 9.89
N ASN A 484 20.16 -18.83 9.28
CA ASN A 484 21.34 -19.41 9.90
C ASN A 484 22.60 -19.12 9.05
N SER A 485 23.78 -19.50 9.54
CA SER A 485 25.07 -19.33 8.85
C SER A 485 25.51 -20.53 7.99
N ASN A 486 24.68 -21.56 7.85
CA ASN A 486 25.03 -22.84 7.21
C ASN A 486 24.36 -22.97 5.82
N ASN A 487 24.71 -24.00 5.06
CA ASN A 487 24.25 -24.22 3.67
C ASN A 487 22.74 -24.55 3.48
N ASN A 488 21.88 -24.25 4.46
CA ASN A 488 20.42 -24.35 4.41
C ASN A 488 19.78 -23.09 5.03
N CYS A 489 20.34 -21.93 4.73
CA CYS A 489 19.83 -20.62 5.15
C CYS A 489 18.77 -20.10 4.17
N TYR A 490 17.87 -19.24 4.65
CA TYR A 490 16.98 -18.46 3.81
C TYR A 490 17.41 -16.98 3.86
N PRO A 491 17.55 -16.29 2.71
CA PRO A 491 17.92 -14.89 2.63
C PRO A 491 16.69 -13.98 2.66
N LEU A 492 16.54 -13.22 3.73
CA LEU A 492 15.30 -12.55 4.09
C LEU A 492 15.45 -11.03 4.17
N ALA A 493 14.49 -10.31 3.58
CA ALA A 493 14.30 -8.88 3.79
C ALA A 493 13.48 -8.60 5.05
N ILE A 494 12.60 -9.53 5.43
CA ILE A 494 11.86 -9.49 6.69
C ILE A 494 12.04 -10.85 7.36
N GLN A 495 12.48 -10.87 8.63
CA GLN A 495 12.70 -12.09 9.40
C GLN A 495 12.14 -11.98 10.81
N ALA A 496 11.24 -12.89 11.16
CA ALA A 496 10.82 -13.13 12.52
C ALA A 496 11.73 -14.14 13.22
N ARG A 497 11.82 -13.99 14.54
CA ARG A 497 12.54 -14.85 15.47
C ARG A 497 11.62 -15.20 16.62
N ALA A 498 11.71 -16.44 17.08
CA ALA A 498 10.97 -16.90 18.24
C ALA A 498 11.64 -16.39 19.52
N GLN A 499 10.87 -15.73 20.39
CA GLN A 499 11.29 -15.27 21.70
C GLN A 499 10.63 -16.12 22.78
N GLY A 500 11.45 -16.65 23.70
CA GLY A 500 10.96 -17.29 24.92
C GLY A 500 10.47 -16.26 25.95
N THR A 501 10.26 -16.70 27.19
CA THR A 501 9.91 -15.81 28.31
C THR A 501 11.00 -14.81 28.65
N THR A 502 12.25 -15.12 28.31
CA THR A 502 13.42 -14.25 28.44
C THR A 502 14.07 -14.08 27.08
N PHE A 503 14.61 -12.90 26.81
CA PHE A 503 15.35 -12.64 25.59
C PHE A 503 16.67 -13.44 25.59
N ASP A 504 16.97 -14.13 24.48
CA ASP A 504 18.23 -14.85 24.32
C ASP A 504 19.33 -13.88 23.85
N VAL A 505 20.13 -13.41 24.79
CA VAL A 505 21.26 -12.51 24.50
C VAL A 505 22.37 -13.19 23.67
N ASN A 506 22.37 -14.51 23.56
CA ASN A 506 23.34 -15.24 22.73
C ASN A 506 22.87 -15.44 21.30
N ASP A 507 21.66 -14.98 20.93
CA ASP A 507 21.19 -15.08 19.56
C ASP A 507 22.10 -14.28 18.61
N VAL A 508 22.29 -14.83 17.41
CA VAL A 508 23.12 -14.23 16.36
C VAL A 508 22.33 -14.30 15.08
N ILE A 509 22.09 -13.15 14.47
CA ILE A 509 21.44 -13.06 13.16
C ILE A 509 22.50 -12.72 12.13
N PRO A 510 22.96 -13.69 11.31
CA PRO A 510 23.92 -13.40 10.26
C PRO A 510 23.30 -12.48 9.21
N LEU A 511 24.11 -11.56 8.68
CA LEU A 511 23.70 -10.63 7.64
C LEU A 511 24.47 -10.92 6.35
N GLY A 512 23.75 -10.92 5.24
CA GLY A 512 24.31 -10.95 3.90
C GLY A 512 24.22 -9.58 3.24
N TYR A 513 25.24 -9.20 2.48
CA TYR A 513 25.22 -7.97 1.68
C TYR A 513 26.01 -8.12 0.38
N ARG A 514 25.67 -7.28 -0.59
CA ARG A 514 26.40 -7.13 -1.85
C ARG A 514 26.37 -5.68 -2.27
N CYS A 515 27.51 -5.12 -2.66
CA CYS A 515 27.62 -3.73 -3.10
C CYS A 515 28.67 -3.62 -4.21
N ASN A 516 28.52 -2.60 -5.06
CA ASN A 516 29.58 -2.16 -5.96
C ASN A 516 30.68 -1.41 -5.19
N ALA A 517 31.78 -1.08 -5.86
CA ALA A 517 32.72 -0.11 -5.32
C ALA A 517 32.00 1.20 -4.99
N GLY A 518 32.28 1.77 -3.82
CA GLY A 518 31.58 2.95 -3.31
C GLY A 518 31.67 3.09 -1.80
N THR A 519 31.02 4.15 -1.31
CA THR A 519 30.83 4.40 0.12
C THR A 519 29.38 4.13 0.47
N PHE A 520 29.16 3.37 1.54
CA PHE A 520 27.83 3.00 2.00
C PHE A 520 27.72 3.21 3.51
N ILE A 521 26.51 3.48 3.98
CA ILE A 521 26.23 3.58 5.42
C ILE A 521 25.24 2.50 5.82
N ILE A 522 25.61 1.71 6.83
CA ILE A 522 24.71 0.80 7.53
C ILE A 522 24.26 1.48 8.84
N ARG A 523 22.96 1.45 9.13
CA ARG A 523 22.37 2.10 10.32
C ARG A 523 21.17 1.33 10.84
N ALA A 524 20.81 1.57 12.11
CA ALA A 524 19.48 1.26 12.61
C ALA A 524 18.54 2.38 12.15
N ALA A 525 17.62 2.07 11.23
CA ALA A 525 16.68 3.04 10.69
C ALA A 525 15.62 3.43 11.74
N THR A 526 15.11 2.43 12.48
CA THR A 526 14.31 2.61 13.69
C THR A 526 14.28 1.31 14.50
N VAL A 527 13.75 1.38 15.72
CA VAL A 527 13.54 0.24 16.62
C VAL A 527 12.25 0.42 17.41
N ASP A 528 11.64 -0.67 17.87
CA ASP A 528 10.52 -0.64 18.81
C ASP A 528 10.56 -1.79 19.81
N GLY A 529 9.53 -1.88 20.66
CA GLY A 529 9.41 -2.91 21.69
C GLY A 529 10.58 -2.88 22.68
N ILE A 530 11.11 -4.06 23.02
CA ILE A 530 12.22 -4.20 23.95
C ILE A 530 13.51 -3.49 23.50
N PHE A 531 13.67 -3.22 22.20
CA PHE A 531 14.87 -2.55 21.65
C PHE A 531 14.82 -1.02 21.75
N GLY A 532 13.62 -0.45 21.84
CA GLY A 532 13.39 1.00 21.85
C GLY A 532 12.80 1.58 23.15
N GLY A 533 12.05 0.81 23.93
CA GLY A 533 11.18 1.36 24.99
C GLY A 533 11.19 0.67 26.36
N SER A 534 11.86 -0.48 26.53
CA SER A 534 12.00 -1.08 27.87
C SER A 534 13.17 -0.45 28.64
N THR A 535 13.07 -0.35 29.97
CA THR A 535 14.19 0.10 30.82
C THR A 535 14.62 -1.05 31.73
N PRO A 536 15.83 -1.63 31.53
CA PRO A 536 16.79 -1.33 30.47
C PRO A 536 16.37 -1.93 29.12
N ALA A 537 16.64 -1.22 28.02
CA ALA A 537 16.35 -1.71 26.68
C ALA A 537 17.29 -2.86 26.34
N GLN A 538 16.79 -3.89 25.66
CA GLN A 538 17.64 -4.92 25.08
C GLN A 538 18.57 -4.24 24.07
N LYS A 539 19.87 -4.36 24.30
CA LYS A 539 20.88 -3.77 23.43
C LYS A 539 21.22 -4.75 22.30
N PHE A 540 21.63 -4.19 21.17
CA PHE A 540 22.12 -4.94 20.03
C PHE A 540 23.28 -4.20 19.37
N TRP A 541 24.11 -4.94 18.64
CA TRP A 541 25.27 -4.42 17.92
C TRP A 541 25.32 -5.01 16.52
N LEU A 542 25.87 -4.22 15.58
CA LEU A 542 26.47 -4.79 14.38
C LEU A 542 27.83 -5.35 14.77
N ARG A 543 27.97 -6.67 14.69
CA ARG A 543 29.26 -7.35 14.82
C ARG A 543 29.90 -7.45 13.44
N GLU A 544 31.12 -6.96 13.32
CA GLU A 544 31.97 -7.14 12.15
C GLU A 544 33.06 -8.17 12.43
N LYS A 545 33.13 -9.21 11.61
CA LYS A 545 34.20 -10.21 11.60
C LYS A 545 35.34 -9.73 10.72
N ILE A 546 36.53 -9.61 11.30
CA ILE A 546 37.75 -9.23 10.59
C ILE A 546 38.68 -10.44 10.58
N THR A 547 39.18 -10.80 9.41
CA THR A 547 40.16 -11.88 9.26
C THR A 547 41.45 -11.32 8.69
N VAL A 548 42.51 -11.28 9.50
CA VAL A 548 43.85 -10.82 9.07
C VAL A 548 44.83 -11.95 9.33
N SER A 549 45.47 -12.45 8.27
CA SER A 549 46.45 -13.54 8.35
C SER A 549 45.94 -14.79 9.08
N GLY A 550 44.65 -15.11 8.92
CA GLY A 550 43.99 -16.26 9.57
C GLY A 550 43.54 -16.01 11.02
N ILE A 551 43.82 -14.85 11.60
CA ILE A 551 43.33 -14.46 12.93
C ILE A 551 41.97 -13.79 12.77
N ILE A 552 40.96 -14.30 13.50
CA ILE A 552 39.61 -13.74 13.52
C ILE A 552 39.48 -12.82 14.73
N THR A 553 39.09 -11.57 14.48
CA THR A 553 38.70 -10.60 15.50
C THR A 553 37.29 -10.10 15.23
N PHE A 554 36.63 -9.58 16.27
CA PHE A 554 35.28 -9.02 16.17
C PHE A 554 35.25 -7.59 16.67
N ASN A 555 34.73 -6.69 15.84
CA ASN A 555 34.37 -5.33 16.23
C ASN A 555 32.86 -5.24 16.44
N TYR A 556 32.42 -4.34 17.32
CA TYR A 556 31.01 -4.18 17.68
C TYR A 556 30.63 -2.70 17.58
N TYR A 557 29.55 -2.41 16.83
CA TYR A 557 29.09 -1.05 16.59
C TYR A 557 27.64 -0.89 17.04
N ASP A 558 27.37 0.12 17.87
CA ASP A 558 26.00 0.50 18.25
C ASP A 558 25.38 1.35 17.13
N LEU A 559 24.60 0.69 16.27
CA LEU A 559 23.96 1.33 15.13
C LEU A 559 22.83 2.29 15.50
N LYS A 560 22.40 2.33 16.77
CA LYS A 560 21.40 3.32 17.24
C LYS A 560 22.03 4.69 17.42
N THR A 561 23.30 4.75 17.78
CA THR A 561 24.00 6.02 18.05
C THR A 561 24.91 6.44 16.90
N THR A 562 25.57 5.47 16.26
CA THR A 562 26.61 5.77 15.27
C THR A 562 26.47 4.87 14.06
N PRO A 563 26.23 5.42 12.85
CA PRO A 563 26.17 4.63 11.63
C PRO A 563 27.54 4.01 11.31
N PHE A 564 27.53 2.82 10.72
CA PHE A 564 28.73 2.14 10.24
C PHE A 564 29.03 2.53 8.79
N ASN A 565 30.24 3.03 8.53
CA ASN A 565 30.67 3.40 7.19
C ASN A 565 31.37 2.21 6.51
N LEU A 566 30.76 1.67 5.48
CA LEU A 566 31.30 0.60 4.65
C LEU A 566 31.93 1.22 3.39
N ASN A 567 33.25 1.11 3.26
CA ASN A 567 33.98 1.60 2.10
C ASN A 567 34.50 0.42 1.28
N LEU A 568 34.08 0.34 0.02
CA LEU A 568 34.51 -0.71 -0.91
C LEU A 568 35.29 -0.11 -2.07
N THR A 569 36.54 -0.51 -2.22
CA THR A 569 37.39 -0.09 -3.36
C THR A 569 37.12 -0.88 -4.63
N ILE A 570 36.52 -2.07 -4.51
CA ILE A 570 36.19 -2.96 -5.62
C ILE A 570 34.74 -3.45 -5.52
N SER A 571 34.09 -3.64 -6.66
CA SER A 571 32.75 -4.22 -6.72
C SER A 571 32.77 -5.70 -6.36
N MET A 572 31.81 -6.12 -5.56
CA MET A 572 31.69 -7.50 -5.11
C MET A 572 31.16 -8.42 -6.22
N THR A 573 31.85 -9.53 -6.46
CA THR A 573 31.45 -10.55 -7.45
C THR A 573 30.46 -11.57 -6.89
N ALA A 574 30.39 -11.71 -5.57
CA ALA A 574 29.48 -12.58 -4.83
C ALA A 574 28.97 -11.88 -3.56
N ASP A 575 27.89 -12.42 -2.97
CA ASP A 575 27.37 -11.95 -1.70
C ASP A 575 28.37 -12.27 -0.56
N ASN A 576 28.54 -11.36 0.39
CA ASN A 576 29.28 -11.61 1.62
C ASN A 576 28.29 -11.90 2.75
N THR A 577 28.35 -13.12 3.28
CA THR A 577 27.43 -13.64 4.31
C THR A 577 28.13 -13.94 5.64
N ASP A 578 29.41 -13.60 5.78
CA ASP A 578 30.25 -13.97 6.95
C ASP A 578 30.82 -12.75 7.69
N GLN A 579 30.83 -11.56 7.07
CA GLN A 579 31.40 -10.37 7.71
C GLN A 579 30.50 -9.79 8.80
N PHE A 580 29.17 -9.75 8.60
CA PHE A 580 28.28 -9.01 9.49
C PHE A 580 27.25 -9.90 10.18
N ALA A 581 26.92 -9.55 11.42
CA ALA A 581 25.80 -10.13 12.15
C ALA A 581 25.20 -9.12 13.14
N ILE A 582 23.92 -9.30 13.49
CA ILE A 582 23.32 -8.66 14.67
C ILE A 582 23.56 -9.57 15.87
N VAL A 583 24.03 -9.00 16.98
CA VAL A 583 24.27 -9.69 18.25
C VAL A 583 23.73 -8.87 19.42
N PHE A 584 23.58 -9.48 20.60
CA PHE A 584 22.92 -8.90 21.77
C PHE A 584 23.75 -9.05 23.07
N SER A 585 23.40 -8.31 24.13
CA SER A 585 23.94 -8.36 25.50
C SER A 585 23.16 -7.47 26.47
#